data_AF-A0AAV7K923-F1
#
_entry.id   AF-A0AAV7K923-F1
#
_cell.length_a   1.000
_cell.length_b   1.000
_cell.length_c   1.000
_cell.angle_alpha   90.00
_cell.angle_beta   90.00
_cell.angle_gamma   90.00
#
_symmetry.space_group_name_H-M   'P 1'
#
loop_
_entity.id
_entity.type
_entity.pdbx_description
1 polymer ?
#
loop_
_entity_poly.entity_id
_entity_poly.type
_entity_poly.pdbx_seq_one_letter_code
_entity_poly.pdbx_strand_id
1 'polypeptide(L)'
;MAQEATRNKVVVLLQGGKHSAIEIAHLCGVNKTTVYRIKERYNKWETLNHKRGAGRPDNLRKKIALSCTKYVSNDKQKLWHEIAEEICQKRGINVSTRTVYRCLKSLVHSKPYPIRLAMLTEKNRLARIE
;
A
#
# COMPACT_ATOMS: atom_id res chain seq x y z
N MET A 1 -8.59 -3.36 14.06
CA MET A 1 -9.83 -3.59 14.81
C MET A 1 -9.70 -3.19 16.29
N ALA A 2 -8.85 -3.82 17.10
CA ALA A 2 -8.74 -3.49 18.54
C ALA A 2 -8.41 -1.99 18.82
N GLN A 3 -7.46 -1.40 18.09
CA GLN A 3 -7.06 0.00 18.31
C GLN A 3 -8.13 1.04 17.91
N GLU A 4 -8.98 0.73 16.94
CA GLU A 4 -10.07 1.62 16.52
C GLU A 4 -11.20 1.61 17.56
N ALA A 5 -11.53 0.43 18.09
CA ALA A 5 -12.49 0.29 19.16
C ALA A 5 -12.08 1.08 20.41
N THR A 6 -10.79 1.05 20.79
CA THR A 6 -10.28 1.84 21.92
C THR A 6 -10.40 3.35 21.67
N ARG A 7 -10.12 3.83 20.45
CA ARG A 7 -10.26 5.26 20.12
C ARG A 7 -11.72 5.73 20.20
N ASN A 8 -12.65 4.92 19.70
CA ASN A 8 -14.07 5.23 19.76
C ASN A 8 -14.57 5.30 21.22
N LYS A 9 -14.14 4.35 22.07
CA LYS A 9 -14.46 4.38 23.52
C LYS A 9 -13.96 5.67 24.18
N VAL A 10 -12.73 6.10 23.88
CA VAL A 10 -12.16 7.36 24.40
C VAL A 10 -13.01 8.56 23.98
N VAL A 11 -13.46 8.63 22.73
CA VAL A 11 -14.29 9.76 22.25
C VAL A 11 -15.66 9.80 22.91
N VAL A 12 -16.34 8.65 23.04
CA VAL A 12 -17.64 8.58 23.72
C VAL A 12 -17.52 9.08 25.16
N LEU A 13 -16.47 8.66 25.87
CA LEU A 13 -16.23 9.11 27.25
C LEU A 13 -15.87 10.60 27.32
N LEU A 14 -15.15 11.14 26.33
CA LEU A 14 -14.86 12.58 26.23
C LEU A 14 -16.11 13.42 25.97
N GLN A 15 -17.00 12.96 25.08
CA GLN A 15 -18.26 13.64 24.76
C GLN A 15 -19.24 13.63 25.93
N GLY A 16 -19.23 12.55 26.73
CA GLY A 16 -20.08 12.44 27.92
C GLY A 16 -19.75 13.46 29.01
N GLY A 17 -18.58 14.12 28.97
CA GLY A 17 -18.21 15.23 29.85
C GLY A 17 -18.04 14.91 31.34
N LYS A 18 -18.29 13.66 31.75
CA LYS A 18 -18.32 13.21 33.15
C LYS A 18 -16.98 12.72 33.68
N HIS A 19 -16.01 12.44 32.80
CA HIS A 19 -14.75 11.81 33.16
C HIS A 19 -13.55 12.69 32.88
N SER A 20 -12.61 12.72 33.83
CA SER A 20 -11.32 13.38 33.62
C SER A 20 -10.45 12.59 32.64
N ALA A 21 -9.49 13.25 31.98
CA ALA A 21 -8.59 12.58 31.04
C ALA A 21 -7.75 11.44 31.69
N ILE A 22 -7.55 11.50 33.01
CA ILE A 22 -6.85 10.46 33.79
C ILE A 22 -7.75 9.24 33.98
N GLU A 23 -9.01 9.45 34.33
CA GLU A 23 -10.00 8.36 34.45
C GLU A 23 -10.22 7.65 33.12
N ILE A 24 -10.35 8.41 32.02
CA ILE A 24 -10.51 7.84 30.68
C ILE A 24 -9.30 6.97 30.30
N ALA A 25 -8.09 7.42 30.65
CA ALA A 25 -6.86 6.67 30.44
C ALA A 25 -6.87 5.32 31.19
N HIS A 26 -7.28 5.32 32.46
CA HIS A 26 -7.42 4.10 33.26
C HIS A 26 -8.50 3.17 32.70
N LEU A 27 -9.70 3.68 32.40
CA LEU A 27 -10.84 2.90 31.90
C LEU A 27 -10.56 2.25 30.54
N CYS A 28 -9.83 2.96 29.66
CA CYS A 28 -9.51 2.48 28.32
C CYS A 28 -8.17 1.73 28.24
N GLY A 29 -7.39 1.66 29.32
CA GLY A 29 -6.06 1.05 29.33
C GLY A 29 -5.07 1.73 28.38
N VAL A 30 -5.15 3.06 28.25
CA VAL A 30 -4.28 3.87 27.36
C VAL A 30 -3.56 4.96 28.14
N ASN A 31 -2.41 5.40 27.64
CA ASN A 31 -1.70 6.51 28.27
C ASN A 31 -2.52 7.81 28.19
N LYS A 32 -2.49 8.63 29.25
CA LYS A 32 -3.10 9.97 29.32
C LYS A 32 -2.75 10.85 28.11
N THR A 33 -1.52 10.80 27.63
CA THR A 33 -1.07 11.52 26.42
C THR A 33 -1.84 11.10 25.17
N THR A 34 -2.23 9.83 25.07
CA THR A 34 -3.03 9.31 23.96
C THR A 34 -4.44 9.87 24.00
N VAL A 35 -5.03 10.01 25.19
CA VAL A 35 -6.35 10.64 25.38
C VAL A 35 -6.35 12.08 24.89
N TYR A 36 -5.34 12.90 25.26
CA TYR A 36 -5.24 14.27 24.76
C TYR A 36 -5.01 14.34 23.25
N ARG A 37 -4.12 13.50 22.69
CA ARG A 37 -3.91 13.46 21.23
C ARG A 37 -5.17 13.07 20.47
N ILE A 38 -5.99 12.17 21.04
CA ILE A 38 -7.30 11.81 20.47
C ILE A 38 -8.25 13.00 20.55
N LYS A 39 -8.35 13.67 21.71
CA LYS A 39 -9.19 14.86 21.90
C LYS A 39 -8.84 15.98 20.93
N GLU A 40 -7.57 16.35 20.82
CA GLU A 40 -7.10 17.39 19.89
C GLU A 40 -7.41 17.02 18.43
N ARG A 41 -7.20 15.76 18.07
CA ARG A 41 -7.48 15.28 16.70
C ARG A 41 -8.98 15.35 16.40
N TYR A 42 -9.81 14.89 17.33
CA TYR A 42 -11.25 14.91 17.19
C TYR A 42 -11.77 16.34 17.05
N ASN A 43 -11.29 17.26 17.89
CA ASN A 43 -11.66 18.67 17.82
C ASN A 43 -11.22 19.36 16.52
N LYS A 44 -10.09 18.93 15.93
CA LYS A 44 -9.52 19.56 14.73
C LYS A 44 -10.10 19.03 13.41
N TRP A 45 -10.41 17.73 13.35
CA TRP A 45 -10.72 17.06 12.09
C TRP A 45 -12.03 16.25 12.12
N GLU A 46 -12.73 16.23 13.26
CA GLU A 46 -13.94 15.42 13.53
C GLU A 46 -13.79 13.93 13.22
N THR A 47 -12.55 13.47 13.05
CA THR A 47 -12.24 12.12 12.60
C THR A 47 -11.10 11.53 13.43
N LEU A 48 -11.24 10.25 13.79
CA LEU A 48 -10.21 9.48 14.51
C LEU A 48 -9.26 8.74 13.57
N ASN A 49 -9.56 8.80 12.27
CA ASN A 49 -8.77 8.18 11.23
C ASN A 49 -7.40 8.85 11.16
N HIS A 50 -6.37 8.00 11.17
CA HIS A 50 -5.02 8.50 11.00
C HIS A 50 -4.80 8.78 9.51
N LYS A 51 -4.45 10.02 9.16
CA LYS A 51 -3.97 10.33 7.81
C LYS A 51 -2.73 9.48 7.55
N ARG A 52 -2.76 8.66 6.50
CA ARG A 52 -1.56 7.94 6.06
C ARG A 52 -0.46 8.98 5.76
N GLY A 53 0.75 8.73 6.24
CA GLY A 53 1.89 9.59 5.95
C GLY A 53 2.06 9.77 4.44
N ALA A 54 2.56 10.94 4.03
CA ALA A 54 2.94 11.19 2.64
C ALA A 54 4.10 10.25 2.31
N GLY A 55 3.78 9.09 1.76
CA GLY A 55 4.78 8.13 1.30
C GLY A 55 5.56 8.68 0.11
N ARG A 56 6.36 7.83 -0.52
CA ARG A 56 7.08 8.19 -1.75
C ARG A 56 6.10 8.74 -2.79
N PRO A 57 6.42 9.84 -3.51
CA PRO A 57 5.57 10.39 -4.56
C PRO A 57 5.15 9.33 -5.60
N ASP A 58 3.84 9.17 -5.76
CA ASP A 58 3.27 8.13 -6.64
C ASP A 58 3.63 8.35 -8.11
N ASN A 59 3.82 9.59 -8.54
CA ASN A 59 4.15 9.91 -9.94
C ASN A 59 5.48 9.27 -10.37
N LEU A 60 6.49 9.31 -9.50
CA LEU A 60 7.79 8.70 -9.78
C LEU A 60 7.68 7.17 -9.85
N ARG A 61 6.93 6.59 -8.90
CA ARG A 61 6.67 5.15 -8.86
C ARG A 61 5.92 4.66 -10.10
N LYS A 62 4.89 5.39 -10.54
CA LYS A 62 4.11 5.09 -11.75
C LYS A 62 4.97 5.16 -13.01
N LYS A 63 5.83 6.18 -13.13
CA LYS A 63 6.76 6.29 -14.27
C LYS A 63 7.69 5.09 -14.33
N ILE A 64 8.32 4.71 -13.22
CA ILE A 64 9.23 3.55 -13.17
C ILE A 64 8.47 2.26 -13.51
N ALA A 65 7.29 2.06 -12.91
CA ALA A 65 6.46 0.88 -13.15
C ALA A 65 6.06 0.74 -14.62
N LEU A 66 5.62 1.82 -15.27
CA LEU A 66 5.27 1.84 -16.69
C LEU A 66 6.45 1.49 -17.60
N SER A 67 7.66 1.93 -17.25
CA SER A 67 8.86 1.51 -17.99
C SER A 67 9.11 0.02 -17.81
N CYS A 68 9.12 -0.45 -16.56
CA CYS A 68 9.35 -1.87 -16.25
C CYS A 68 8.33 -2.81 -16.91
N THR A 69 7.05 -2.43 -16.99
CA THR A 69 6.02 -3.24 -17.68
C THR A 69 6.28 -3.45 -19.16
N LYS A 70 6.90 -2.47 -19.84
CA LYS A 70 7.25 -2.60 -21.26
C LYS A 70 8.28 -3.70 -21.48
N TYR A 71 9.31 -3.76 -20.63
CA TYR A 71 10.35 -4.79 -20.72
C TYR A 71 9.84 -6.19 -20.38
N VAL A 72 8.92 -6.32 -19.41
CA VAL A 72 8.26 -7.60 -19.11
C VAL A 72 7.47 -8.12 -20.32
N SER A 73 6.88 -7.23 -21.11
CA SER A 73 5.99 -7.60 -22.23
C SER A 73 6.76 -7.84 -23.53
N ASN A 74 7.77 -7.03 -23.82
CA ASN A 74 8.45 -7.02 -25.12
C ASN A 74 9.84 -7.68 -25.10
N ASP A 75 10.62 -7.49 -24.04
CA ASP A 75 12.06 -7.82 -24.01
C ASP A 75 12.43 -8.68 -22.79
N LYS A 76 12.01 -9.96 -22.78
CA LYS A 76 12.19 -10.87 -21.62
C LYS A 76 13.65 -11.22 -21.30
N GLN A 77 14.58 -10.97 -22.21
CA GLN A 77 15.98 -11.38 -22.08
C GLN A 77 16.91 -10.30 -21.52
N LYS A 78 16.44 -9.06 -21.34
CA LYS A 78 17.28 -7.96 -20.83
C LYS A 78 17.64 -8.13 -19.36
N LEU A 79 18.89 -7.83 -19.05
CA LEU A 79 19.42 -7.85 -17.69
C LEU A 79 18.96 -6.62 -16.92
N TRP A 80 18.90 -6.73 -15.59
CA TRP A 80 18.31 -5.67 -14.75
C TRP A 80 19.09 -4.36 -14.77
N HIS A 81 20.40 -4.40 -15.01
CA HIS A 81 21.25 -3.21 -15.10
C HIS A 81 21.01 -2.45 -16.41
N GLU A 82 20.86 -3.16 -17.53
CA GLU A 82 20.51 -2.56 -18.84
C GLU A 82 19.17 -1.82 -18.77
N ILE A 83 18.18 -2.41 -18.08
CA ILE A 83 16.87 -1.77 -17.85
C ILE A 83 17.02 -0.50 -17.01
N ALA A 84 17.90 -0.50 -16.01
CA ALA A 84 18.14 0.66 -15.16
C ALA A 84 18.80 1.80 -15.95
N GLU A 85 19.80 1.49 -16.77
CA GLU A 85 20.48 2.45 -17.64
C GLU A 85 19.53 3.04 -18.68
N GLU A 86 18.70 2.21 -19.34
CA GLU A 86 17.71 2.70 -20.30
C GLU A 86 16.66 3.62 -19.63
N ILE A 87 16.22 3.31 -18.41
CA ILE A 87 15.29 4.19 -17.68
C ILE A 87 15.97 5.52 -17.34
N CYS A 88 17.24 5.49 -16.98
CA CYS A 88 18.04 6.67 -16.72
C CYS A 88 18.15 7.54 -17.99
N GLN A 89 18.53 6.95 -19.11
CA GLN A 89 18.70 7.64 -20.40
C GLN A 89 17.38 8.18 -20.96
N LYS A 90 16.33 7.36 -21.02
CA LYS A 90 15.06 7.73 -21.68
C LYS A 90 14.18 8.66 -20.86
N ARG A 91 14.28 8.61 -19.53
CA ARG A 91 13.37 9.37 -18.64
C ARG A 91 14.08 10.34 -17.72
N GLY A 92 15.42 10.36 -17.70
CA GLY A 92 16.19 11.18 -16.78
C GLY A 92 15.99 10.80 -15.31
N ILE A 93 15.53 9.56 -15.04
CA ILE A 93 15.27 9.10 -13.68
C ILE A 93 16.40 8.16 -13.28
N ASN A 94 17.19 8.57 -12.30
CA ASN A 94 18.18 7.68 -11.70
C ASN A 94 17.48 6.58 -10.87
N VAL A 95 17.63 5.33 -11.30
CA VAL A 95 17.01 4.16 -10.68
C VAL A 95 18.08 3.11 -10.43
N SER A 96 18.17 2.61 -9.20
CA SER A 96 19.07 1.50 -8.89
C SER A 96 18.55 0.17 -9.43
N THR A 97 19.47 -0.74 -9.77
CA THR A 97 19.16 -2.12 -10.19
C THR A 97 18.23 -2.83 -9.20
N ARG A 98 18.43 -2.63 -7.89
CA ARG A 98 17.56 -3.16 -6.83
C ARG A 98 16.14 -2.60 -6.88
N THR A 99 15.96 -1.36 -7.31
CA THR A 99 14.64 -0.75 -7.48
C THR A 99 13.92 -1.35 -8.70
N VAL A 100 14.65 -1.56 -9.80
CA VAL A 100 14.14 -2.28 -10.98
C VAL A 100 13.72 -3.70 -10.59
N TYR A 101 14.58 -4.45 -9.88
CA TYR A 101 14.26 -5.78 -9.37
C TYR A 101 12.98 -5.79 -8.52
N ARG A 102 12.88 -4.90 -7.53
CA ARG A 102 11.68 -4.78 -6.67
C ARG A 102 10.43 -4.47 -7.50
N CYS A 103 10.55 -3.61 -8.51
CA CYS A 103 9.46 -3.26 -9.40
C CYS A 103 9.02 -4.45 -10.25
N LEU A 104 9.94 -5.11 -10.93
CA LEU A 104 9.67 -6.30 -11.74
C LEU A 104 9.11 -7.44 -10.91
N LYS A 105 9.70 -7.73 -9.74
CA LYS A 105 9.19 -8.71 -8.78
C LYS A 105 7.75 -8.40 -8.38
N SER A 106 7.45 -7.14 -8.08
CA SER A 106 6.08 -6.72 -7.79
C SER A 106 5.16 -6.94 -9.00
N LEU A 107 5.59 -6.64 -10.22
CA LEU A 107 4.75 -6.82 -11.42
C LEU A 107 4.47 -8.28 -11.75
N VAL A 108 5.46 -9.18 -11.56
CA VAL A 108 5.33 -10.62 -11.79
C VAL A 108 4.44 -11.28 -10.74
N HIS A 109 4.61 -10.93 -9.46
CA HIS A 109 3.83 -11.51 -8.35
C HIS A 109 2.55 -10.73 -7.99
N SER A 110 2.29 -9.57 -8.59
CA SER A 110 1.07 -8.76 -8.34
C SER A 110 -0.20 -9.39 -8.90
N LYS A 111 -0.13 -10.57 -9.54
CA LYS A 111 -1.31 -11.36 -9.89
C LYS A 111 -1.38 -12.59 -8.95
N PRO A 112 -1.95 -12.45 -7.73
CA PRO A 112 -2.21 -13.61 -6.88
C PRO A 112 -3.21 -14.59 -7.49
N TYR A 113 -3.96 -14.16 -8.51
CA TYR A 113 -4.93 -14.97 -9.25
C TYR A 113 -4.80 -14.70 -10.76
N PRO A 114 -4.97 -15.70 -11.62
CA PRO A 114 -5.18 -15.45 -13.04
C PRO A 114 -6.44 -14.59 -13.20
N ILE A 115 -6.33 -13.46 -13.91
CA ILE A 115 -7.43 -12.50 -14.12
C ILE A 115 -8.64 -13.18 -14.79
N ARG A 116 -8.41 -14.30 -15.49
CA ARG A 116 -9.43 -15.18 -16.04
C ARG A 116 -8.97 -16.62 -15.81
N LEU A 117 -9.83 -17.48 -15.30
CA LEU A 117 -9.66 -18.92 -15.48
C LEU A 117 -9.56 -19.14 -17.00
N ALA A 118 -8.49 -19.75 -17.48
CA ALA A 118 -8.41 -20.10 -18.89
C ALA A 118 -9.55 -21.08 -19.17
N MET A 119 -10.61 -20.62 -19.85
CA MET A 119 -11.57 -21.55 -20.41
C MET A 119 -10.80 -22.44 -21.38
N LEU A 120 -10.88 -23.75 -21.20
CA LEU A 120 -10.36 -24.71 -22.16
C LEU A 120 -11.07 -24.45 -23.49
N THR A 121 -10.37 -23.83 -24.42
CA THR A 121 -10.82 -23.76 -25.81
C THR A 121 -10.92 -25.20 -26.35
N GLU A 122 -11.81 -25.44 -27.32
CA GLU A 122 -11.95 -26.75 -27.95
C GLU A 122 -10.60 -27.32 -28.41
N LYS A 123 -9.73 -26.47 -28.96
CA LYS A 123 -8.36 -26.81 -29.34
C LYS A 123 -7.55 -27.39 -28.16
N ASN A 124 -7.62 -26.78 -26.99
CA ASN A 124 -6.89 -27.24 -25.80
C ASN A 124 -7.53 -28.49 -25.15
N ARG A 125 -8.81 -28.74 -25.44
CA ARG A 125 -9.53 -29.94 -25.00
C ARG A 125 -9.19 -31.15 -25.89
N LEU A 126 -9.08 -30.96 -27.20
CA LEU A 126 -8.68 -32.00 -28.16
C LEU A 126 -7.23 -32.44 -27.94
N ALA A 127 -6.31 -31.49 -27.72
CA ALA A 127 -4.89 -31.77 -27.45
C ALA A 127 -4.58 -32.49 -26.11
N ARG A 128 -5.61 -32.87 -25.35
CA ARG A 128 -5.49 -33.68 -24.13
C ARG A 128 -6.04 -35.11 -24.29
N ILE A 129 -6.80 -35.35 -25.35
CA ILE A 129 -7.43 -36.64 -25.64
C ILE A 129 -6.52 -37.47 -26.57
N GLU A 130 -5.74 -36.79 -27.41
CA GLU A 130 -4.56 -37.33 -28.10
C GLU A 130 -3.35 -37.42 -27.15
#